data_AF-A0A1R3L2Z3-F1
#
_entry.id   AF-A0A1R3L2Z3-F1
#
_cell.length_a   1.000
_cell.length_b   1.000
_cell.length_c   1.000
_cell.angle_alpha   90.00
_cell.angle_beta   90.00
_cell.angle_gamma   90.00
#
_symmetry.space_group_name_H-M   'P 1'
#
loop_
_entity.id
_entity.type
_entity.pdbx_description
1 polymer ?
#
loop_
_entity_poly.entity_id
_entity_poly.type
_entity_poly.pdbx_seq_one_letter_code
_entity_poly.pdbx_strand_id
1 'polypeptide(L)'
;MERLGHIREREIRQGNWKPIYVGHRGPGVSHLFKADDLFLFGRATEDQANVIKRVLDEFSHASGAKVSLEKSQLFLSPSAAKGQA
;
A
#
# COMPACT_ATOMS: atom_id res chain seq x y z
N MET A 1 1.90 -7.88 -12.46
CA MET A 1 2.21 -7.57 -11.04
C MET A 1 3.62 -7.02 -10.83
N GLU A 2 4.64 -7.47 -11.56
CA GLU A 2 6.03 -6.97 -11.40
C GLU A 2 6.16 -5.43 -11.49
N ARG A 3 5.49 -4.79 -12.46
CA ARG A 3 5.50 -3.33 -12.60
C ARG A 3 4.99 -2.60 -11.34
N LEU A 4 3.91 -3.08 -10.73
CA LEU A 4 3.41 -2.52 -9.47
C LEU A 4 4.44 -2.67 -8.35
N GLY A 5 5.12 -3.82 -8.30
CA GLY A 5 6.23 -4.06 -7.38
C GLY A 5 7.32 -3.01 -7.50
N HIS A 6 7.75 -2.69 -8.71
CA HIS A 6 8.77 -1.67 -8.97
C HIS A 6 8.35 -0.25 -8.58
N ILE A 7 7.12 0.15 -8.90
CA ILE A 7 6.59 1.49 -8.55
C ILE A 7 6.57 1.64 -7.02
N ARG A 8 6.05 0.63 -6.31
CA ARG A 8 6.02 0.62 -4.84
C ARG A 8 7.44 0.63 -4.25
N GLU A 9 8.35 -0.20 -4.74
CA GLU A 9 9.74 -0.25 -4.27
C GLU A 9 10.41 1.12 -4.38
N ARG A 10 10.16 1.84 -5.48
CA ARG A 10 10.63 3.21 -5.67
C ARG A 10 10.09 4.15 -4.58
N GLU A 11 8.78 4.12 -4.30
CA GLU A 11 8.17 4.97 -3.26
C GLU A 11 8.66 4.62 -1.85
N ILE A 12 8.95 3.34 -1.57
CA ILE A 12 9.56 2.91 -0.30
C ILE A 12 10.99 3.46 -0.19
N ARG A 13 11.80 3.32 -1.24
CA ARG A 13 13.19 3.83 -1.27
C ARG A 13 13.26 5.35 -1.16
N GLN A 14 12.28 6.06 -1.71
CA GLN A 14 12.14 7.52 -1.56
C GLN A 14 11.59 7.92 -0.19
N GLY A 15 11.12 6.96 0.62
CA GLY A 15 10.57 7.21 1.94
C GLY A 15 9.12 7.71 1.94
N ASN A 16 8.47 7.78 0.78
CA ASN A 16 7.07 8.19 0.65
C ASN A 16 6.14 7.11 1.18
N TRP A 17 6.43 5.84 0.84
CA TRP A 17 5.70 4.69 1.34
C TRP A 17 6.40 4.11 2.58
N LYS A 18 5.71 4.12 3.72
CA LYS A 18 6.15 3.55 5.00
C LYS A 18 5.53 2.16 5.17
N PRO A 19 6.30 1.06 4.99
CA PRO A 19 5.81 -0.29 5.21
C PRO A 19 5.47 -0.54 6.68
N ILE A 20 4.72 -1.61 6.94
CA ILE A 20 4.42 -2.08 8.31
C ILE A 20 5.52 -3.03 8.75
N TYR A 21 6.06 -2.87 9.95
CA TYR A 21 7.12 -3.74 10.48
C TYR A 21 6.53 -4.83 11.38
N VAL A 22 6.92 -6.08 11.12
CA VAL A 22 6.49 -7.23 11.93
C VAL A 22 7.44 -7.38 13.12
N GLY A 23 7.10 -6.80 14.26
CA GLY A 23 7.96 -6.78 15.45
C GLY A 23 9.08 -5.73 15.37
N HIS A 24 9.83 -5.56 16.47
CA HIS A 24 10.76 -4.43 16.62
C HIS A 24 11.95 -4.45 15.64
N ARG A 25 12.30 -5.62 15.09
CA ARG A 25 13.39 -5.82 14.13
C ARG A 25 13.01 -6.70 12.94
N GLY A 26 11.72 -6.96 12.75
CA GLY A 26 11.29 -7.79 11.62
C GLY A 26 11.25 -7.01 10.31
N PRO A 27 11.04 -7.72 9.19
CA PRO A 27 11.01 -7.11 7.88
C PRO A 27 9.84 -6.14 7.74
N GLY A 28 10.05 -5.10 6.92
CA GLY A 28 8.97 -4.23 6.46
C GLY A 28 8.11 -4.96 5.44
N VAL A 29 6.83 -5.13 5.73
CA VAL A 29 5.84 -5.71 4.83
C VAL A 29 5.04 -4.58 4.19
N SER A 30 5.01 -4.57 2.87
CA SER A 30 4.32 -3.56 2.06
C SER A 30 3.25 -4.14 1.15
N HIS A 31 3.29 -5.45 0.90
CA HIS A 31 2.34 -6.13 0.02
C HIS A 31 2.29 -7.64 0.26
N LEU A 32 1.22 -8.26 -0.22
CA LEU A 32 1.11 -9.70 -0.43
C LEU A 32 0.40 -9.93 -1.77
N PHE A 33 1.07 -10.60 -2.71
CA PHE A 33 0.49 -11.01 -3.98
C PHE A 33 -0.03 -12.45 -3.86
N LYS A 34 -1.32 -12.65 -4.15
CA LYS A 34 -1.90 -13.96 -4.46
C LYS A 34 -2.30 -13.98 -5.93
N ALA A 35 -2.64 -15.14 -6.48
CA ALA A 35 -2.98 -15.33 -7.90
C ALA A 35 -3.98 -14.28 -8.42
N ASP A 36 -5.03 -14.00 -7.65
CA ASP A 36 -6.11 -13.08 -8.04
C ASP A 36 -6.21 -11.85 -7.13
N ASP A 37 -5.64 -11.92 -5.92
CA ASP A 37 -5.79 -10.89 -4.89
C ASP A 37 -4.48 -10.14 -4.62
N LEU A 38 -4.63 -8.83 -4.40
CA LEU A 38 -3.56 -7.93 -4.01
C LEU A 38 -3.86 -7.33 -2.64
N PHE A 39 -2.95 -7.54 -1.69
CA PHE A 39 -2.96 -6.81 -0.43
C PHE A 39 -1.82 -5.80 -0.42
N LEU A 40 -2.12 -4.57 -0.01
CA LEU A 40 -1.16 -3.48 0.14
C LEU A 40 -1.17 -3.03 1.60
N PHE A 41 0.02 -2.80 2.15
CA PHE A 41 0.21 -2.47 3.56
C PHE A 41 0.99 -1.17 3.70
N GLY A 42 0.51 -0.28 4.57
CA GLY A 42 1.18 0.97 4.92
C GLY A 42 0.72 1.43 6.31
N ARG A 43 1.36 2.48 6.85
CA ARG A 43 0.86 3.06 8.11
C ARG A 43 -0.55 3.59 7.91
N ALA A 44 -1.38 3.48 8.93
CA ALA A 44 -2.76 3.94 8.90
C ALA A 44 -2.84 5.46 9.08
N THR A 45 -2.39 6.20 8.07
CA THR A 45 -2.50 7.66 7.96
C THR A 45 -3.02 8.03 6.58
N GLU A 46 -3.66 9.19 6.47
CA GLU A 46 -4.19 9.68 5.18
C GLU A 46 -3.08 9.84 4.14
N ASP A 47 -1.92 10.39 4.52
CA ASP A 47 -0.76 10.52 3.63
C ASP A 47 -0.35 9.18 3.00
N GLN A 48 -0.35 8.10 3.79
CA GLN A 48 0.01 6.78 3.28
C GLN A 48 -1.06 6.21 2.36
N ALA A 49 -2.34 6.42 2.66
CA ALA A 49 -3.43 6.04 1.76
C ALA A 49 -3.33 6.78 0.41
N ASN A 50 -2.97 8.06 0.44
CA ASN A 50 -2.76 8.86 -0.77
C ASN A 50 -1.57 8.37 -1.60
N VAL A 51 -0.46 7.99 -0.96
CA VAL A 51 0.69 7.37 -1.64
C VAL A 51 0.30 6.05 -2.30
N ILE A 52 -0.44 5.19 -1.58
CA ILE A 52 -0.94 3.91 -2.11
C ILE A 52 -1.84 4.14 -3.34
N LYS A 53 -2.76 5.10 -3.24
CA LYS A 53 -3.65 5.48 -4.34
C LYS A 53 -2.85 5.94 -5.56
N ARG A 54 -1.86 6.84 -5.38
CA ARG A 54 -1.00 7.32 -6.48
C ARG A 54 -0.28 6.18 -7.19
N VAL A 55 0.24 5.22 -6.43
CA VAL A 55 0.92 4.03 -6.97
C VAL A 55 -0.03 3.16 -7.79
N LEU A 56 -1.26 2.96 -7.32
CA LEU A 56 -2.30 2.23 -8.04
C LEU A 56 -2.74 2.96 -9.31
N ASP A 57 -2.86 4.28 -9.28
CA ASP A 57 -3.19 5.11 -10.43
C ASP A 57 -2.09 5.06 -11.50
N GLU A 58 -0.82 5.20 -11.08
CA GLU A 58 0.34 5.07 -11.97
C GLU A 58 0.41 3.67 -12.60
N PHE A 59 0.21 2.62 -11.79
CA PHE A 59 0.17 1.26 -12.29
C PHE A 59 -0.96 1.05 -13.30
N SER A 60 -2.17 1.56 -13.01
CA SER A 60 -3.33 1.46 -13.89
C SER A 60 -3.06 2.16 -15.22
N HIS A 61 -2.52 3.38 -15.18
CA HIS A 61 -2.15 4.15 -16.36
C HIS A 61 -1.09 3.43 -17.21
N ALA A 62 -0.04 2.90 -16.59
CA ALA A 62 1.05 2.26 -17.30
C ALA A 62 0.67 0.88 -17.86
N SER A 63 -0.16 0.10 -17.17
CA SER A 63 -0.51 -1.28 -17.56
C SER A 63 -1.80 -1.39 -18.37
N GLY A 64 -2.63 -0.34 -18.39
CA GLY A 64 -4.00 -0.40 -18.90
C GLY A 64 -4.97 -1.16 -17.98
N ALA A 65 -4.51 -1.67 -16.84
CA ALA A 65 -5.36 -2.31 -15.86
C ALA A 65 -6.29 -1.28 -15.18
N LYS A 66 -7.48 -1.70 -14.77
CA LYS A 66 -8.41 -0.87 -13.98
C LYS A 66 -8.46 -1.39 -12.54
N VAL A 67 -8.06 -0.54 -11.60
CA VAL A 67 -8.27 -0.79 -10.18
C VAL A 67 -9.71 -0.41 -9.82
N SER A 68 -10.48 -1.37 -9.30
CA SER A 68 -11.84 -1.12 -8.84
C SER A 68 -11.84 -0.84 -7.35
N LEU A 69 -12.09 0.41 -6.96
CA LEU A 69 -12.24 0.79 -5.55
C LEU A 69 -13.47 0.14 -4.93
N GLU A 70 -14.54 -0.08 -5.70
CA GLU A 70 -15.76 -0.75 -5.25
C GLU A 70 -15.50 -2.20 -4.81
N LYS A 71 -14.59 -2.90 -5.49
CA LYS A 71 -14.18 -4.27 -5.13
C LYS A 71 -13.02 -4.30 -4.12
N SER A 72 -12.46 -3.14 -3.78
CA SER A 72 -11.35 -3.03 -2.83
C SER A 72 -11.87 -2.91 -1.41
N GLN A 73 -11.16 -3.49 -0.46
CA GLN A 73 -11.47 -3.38 0.97
C GLN A 73 -10.34 -2.66 1.70
N LEU A 74 -10.70 -1.75 2.60
CA LEU A 74 -9.77 -1.04 3.45
C LEU A 74 -9.87 -1.58 4.89
N PHE A 75 -8.74 -2.02 5.43
CA PHE A 75 -8.64 -2.48 6.82
C PHE A 75 -7.76 -1.50 7.60
N LEU A 76 -8.27 -1.02 8.73
CA LEU A 76 -7.55 -0.15 9.63
C LEU A 76 -7.28 -0.88 10.94
N SER A 77 -6.10 -0.68 11.52
CA SER A 77 -5.81 -1.23 12.84
C SER A 77 -6.65 -0.49 13.89
N PRO A 78 -7.10 -1.15 14.97
CA PRO A 78 -7.91 -0.52 16.02
C PRO A 78 -7.25 0.73 16.62
N SER A 79 -5.92 0.72 16.71
CA SER A 79 -5.14 1.84 17.25
C SER A 79 -5.11 3.06 16.32
N ALA A 80 -5.40 2.90 15.03
CA ALA A 80 -5.45 4.01 14.08
C ALA A 80 -6.71 4.88 14.23
N ALA A 81 -7.81 4.30 14.72
CA ALA A 81 -9.05 5.03 15.00
C ALA A 81 -8.95 5.91 16.25
N LYS A 82 -7.92 5.71 17.08
CA LYS A 82 -7.56 6.66 18.13
C LYS A 82 -6.83 7.82 17.46
N GLY A 83 -7.60 8.78 16.96
CA GLY A 83 -7.07 10.08 16.58
C GLY A 83 -6.17 10.60 17.71
N GLN A 84 -4.99 11.08 17.33
CA GLN A 84 -4.12 11.81 18.25
C GLN A 84 -4.96 12.93 18.88
N ALA A 85 -5.12 12.86 20.21
CA ALA A 85 -5.54 13.99 21.02
C ALA A 85 -4.38 14.99 21.12
#